data_AF-A0A963H7C5-F1
#
_entry.id   AF-A0A963H7C5-F1
#
_cell.length_a   1.000
_cell.length_b   1.000
_cell.length_c   1.000
_cell.angle_alpha   90.00
_cell.angle_beta   90.00
_cell.angle_gamma   90.00
#
_symmetry.space_group_name_H-M   'P 1'
#
loop_
_entity.id
_entity.type
_entity.pdbx_description
1 polymer ?
#
loop_
_entity_poly.entity_id
_entity_poly.type
_entity_poly.pdbx_seq_one_letter_code
_entity_poly.pdbx_strand_id
1 'polypeptide(L)'
;CDLAIIDKRRPKANVAEVMNIIGEVNDRTCVIMDDIVDTAGTLCKAASALKNSGAKRVLAYCTHAVLSGAAISRLNDSELDELVVTNTIPLGEDARACTKIRQISVASLLADTMLRISNEESVSTLFME
;
A
#
# COMPACT_ATOMS: atom_id res chain seq x y z
N CYS A 1 0.66 -15.53 -10.20
CA CYS A 1 -0.26 -14.51 -9.67
C CYS A 1 -0.99 -13.87 -10.84
N ASP A 2 -2.30 -13.66 -10.69
CA ASP A 2 -3.09 -12.95 -11.70
C ASP A 2 -3.08 -11.45 -11.37
N LEU A 3 -3.34 -10.62 -12.37
CA LEU A 3 -3.43 -9.16 -12.22
C LEU A 3 -4.90 -8.72 -12.25
N ALA A 4 -5.28 -7.84 -11.33
CA ALA A 4 -6.53 -7.11 -11.37
C ALA A 4 -6.24 -5.61 -11.33
N ILE A 5 -7.04 -4.82 -12.04
CA ILE A 5 -6.88 -3.37 -12.13
C ILE A 5 -8.13 -2.72 -11.57
N ILE A 6 -7.95 -1.72 -10.72
CA ILE A 6 -9.02 -0.88 -10.21
C ILE A 6 -9.04 0.40 -11.06
N ASP A 7 -10.02 0.49 -11.96
CA ASP A 7 -10.25 1.67 -12.78
C ASP A 7 -11.17 2.65 -12.04
N LYS A 8 -10.57 3.74 -11.55
CA LYS A 8 -11.25 4.81 -10.82
C LYS A 8 -11.79 5.83 -11.81
N ARG A 9 -13.11 5.87 -11.98
CA ARG A 9 -13.77 6.85 -12.86
C ARG A 9 -14.48 7.94 -12.05
N ARG A 10 -14.29 9.19 -12.51
CA ARG A 10 -15.01 10.38 -12.04
C ARG A 10 -15.81 10.97 -13.21
N PRO A 11 -17.11 10.65 -13.35
CA PRO A 11 -17.89 11.13 -14.48
C PRO A 11 -18.14 12.65 -14.44
N LYS A 12 -18.17 13.28 -13.26
CA LYS A 12 -18.26 14.74 -13.06
C LYS A 12 -17.60 15.15 -11.75
N ALA A 13 -17.24 16.43 -11.61
CA ALA A 13 -16.91 17.01 -10.32
C ALA A 13 -18.11 16.85 -9.36
N ASN A 14 -17.86 16.39 -8.14
CA ASN A 14 -18.85 16.11 -7.07
C ASN A 14 -19.76 14.87 -7.25
N VAL A 15 -19.51 14.00 -8.23
CA VAL A 15 -20.19 12.69 -8.29
C VAL A 15 -19.34 11.63 -7.59
N ALA A 16 -19.98 10.72 -6.86
CA ALA A 16 -19.33 9.61 -6.18
C ALA A 16 -18.43 8.82 -7.15
N GLU A 17 -17.22 8.50 -6.69
CA GLU A 17 -16.22 7.77 -7.47
C GLU A 17 -16.70 6.34 -7.70
N VAL A 18 -16.76 5.91 -8.96
CA VAL A 18 -17.04 4.51 -9.31
C VAL A 18 -15.70 3.79 -9.44
N MET A 19 -15.55 2.69 -8.71
CA MET A 19 -14.37 1.83 -8.76
C MET A 19 -14.76 0.57 -9.53
N ASN A 20 -14.26 0.44 -10.76
CA ASN A 20 -14.52 -0.75 -11.58
C ASN A 20 -13.33 -1.70 -11.45
N ILE A 21 -13.59 -2.96 -11.08
CA ILE A 21 -12.54 -3.99 -10.97
C ILE A 21 -12.48 -4.77 -12.27
N ILE A 22 -11.32 -4.75 -12.92
CA ILE A 22 -11.02 -5.50 -14.13
C ILE A 22 -10.11 -6.67 -13.73
N GLY A 23 -10.65 -7.89 -13.74
CA GLY A 23 -9.96 -9.11 -13.33
C GLY A 23 -10.78 -9.91 -12.29
N GLU A 24 -10.39 -11.17 -12.06
CA GLU A 24 -11.07 -12.06 -11.11
C GLU A 24 -10.44 -11.99 -9.71
N VAL A 25 -11.26 -11.63 -8.72
CA VAL A 25 -10.85 -11.36 -7.33
C VAL A 25 -11.67 -12.14 -6.30
N ASN A 26 -12.74 -12.83 -6.71
CA ASN A 26 -13.62 -13.56 -5.81
C ASN A 26 -12.89 -14.74 -5.13
N ASP A 27 -13.09 -14.87 -3.82
CA ASP A 27 -12.42 -15.83 -2.91
C ASP A 27 -10.87 -15.78 -2.95
N ARG A 28 -10.30 -14.67 -3.42
CA ARG A 28 -8.84 -14.49 -3.52
C ARG A 28 -8.32 -13.54 -2.45
N THR A 29 -7.04 -13.68 -2.12
CA THR A 29 -6.30 -12.67 -1.36
C THR A 29 -5.74 -11.65 -2.35
N CYS A 30 -6.20 -10.41 -2.26
CA CYS A 30 -5.75 -9.31 -3.10
C CYS A 30 -4.64 -8.53 -2.40
N VAL A 31 -3.59 -8.21 -3.14
CA VAL A 31 -2.50 -7.35 -2.67
C VAL A 31 -2.50 -6.09 -3.52
N ILE A 32 -2.82 -4.95 -2.90
CA ILE A 32 -2.73 -3.63 -3.51
C ILE A 32 -1.28 -3.19 -3.40
N MET A 33 -0.65 -2.85 -4.52
CA MET A 33 0.69 -2.29 -4.58
C MET A 33 0.58 -0.80 -4.90
N ASP A 34 1.20 0.05 -4.09
CA ASP A 34 1.31 1.49 -4.34
C ASP A 34 2.70 1.98 -3.92
N ASP A 35 3.14 3.14 -4.39
CA ASP A 35 4.41 3.72 -3.97
C ASP A 35 4.26 4.47 -2.63
N ILE A 36 3.17 5.24 -2.48
CA ILE A 36 2.93 6.14 -1.35
C ILE A 36 1.50 6.00 -0.84
N VAL A 37 1.36 5.96 0.49
CA VAL A 37 0.07 6.17 1.15
C VAL A 37 0.07 7.50 1.90
N ASP A 38 -0.70 8.46 1.40
CA ASP A 38 -0.88 9.78 2.01
C ASP A 38 -2.12 9.82 2.90
N THR A 39 -3.28 10.22 2.38
CA THR A 39 -4.50 10.35 3.19
C THR A 39 -5.27 9.02 3.41
N ALA A 40 -4.75 7.90 2.89
CA ALA A 40 -5.37 6.56 2.85
C ALA A 40 -6.75 6.47 2.17
N GLY A 41 -7.32 7.56 1.65
CA GLY A 41 -8.68 7.59 1.12
C GLY A 41 -8.90 6.70 -0.10
N THR A 42 -8.02 6.77 -1.10
CA THR A 42 -8.11 5.91 -2.29
C THR A 42 -7.89 4.44 -1.91
N LEU A 43 -6.90 4.17 -1.06
CA LEU A 43 -6.55 2.82 -0.61
C LEU A 43 -7.72 2.14 0.12
N CYS A 44 -8.37 2.83 1.07
CA CYS A 44 -9.50 2.28 1.80
C CYS A 44 -10.70 2.01 0.89
N LYS A 45 -10.99 2.91 -0.07
CA LYS A 45 -12.05 2.68 -1.07
C LYS A 45 -11.75 1.49 -1.99
N ALA A 46 -10.50 1.34 -2.41
CA ALA A 46 -10.06 0.19 -3.19
C ALA A 46 -10.24 -1.12 -2.40
N ALA A 47 -9.88 -1.12 -1.10
CA ALA A 47 -10.07 -2.27 -0.25
C ALA A 47 -11.55 -2.67 -0.12
N SER A 48 -12.43 -1.70 0.13
CA SER A 48 -13.87 -1.95 0.16
C SER A 48 -14.42 -2.43 -1.18
N ALA A 49 -13.97 -1.87 -2.31
CA ALA A 49 -14.39 -2.35 -3.62
C ALA A 49 -14.01 -3.84 -3.83
N LEU A 50 -12.78 -4.23 -3.48
CA LEU A 50 -12.32 -5.61 -3.59
C LEU A 50 -13.10 -6.55 -2.67
N LYS A 51 -13.34 -6.17 -1.41
CA LYS A 51 -14.14 -6.94 -0.46
C LYS A 51 -15.57 -7.15 -0.96
N ASN A 52 -16.20 -6.08 -1.46
CA ASN A 52 -17.53 -6.15 -2.06
C ASN A 52 -17.58 -7.03 -3.33
N SER A 53 -16.48 -7.16 -4.04
CA SER A 53 -16.32 -8.09 -5.17
C SER A 53 -15.92 -9.52 -4.76
N GLY A 54 -15.96 -9.83 -3.46
CA GLY A 54 -15.76 -11.19 -2.95
C GLY A 54 -14.31 -11.53 -2.59
N ALA A 55 -13.40 -10.55 -2.55
CA ALA A 55 -12.04 -10.80 -2.09
C ALA A 55 -12.03 -11.31 -0.64
N LYS A 56 -11.35 -12.42 -0.40
CA LYS A 56 -11.23 -13.05 0.92
C LYS A 56 -10.42 -12.17 1.88
N ARG A 57 -9.29 -11.66 1.41
CA ARG A 57 -8.40 -10.75 2.14
C ARG A 57 -7.91 -9.65 1.22
N VAL A 58 -7.69 -8.46 1.74
CA VAL A 58 -7.09 -7.33 1.05
C VAL A 58 -5.96 -6.77 1.89
N LEU A 59 -4.74 -6.89 1.36
CA LEU A 59 -3.54 -6.30 1.93
C LEU A 59 -3.09 -5.16 1.05
N ALA A 60 -2.41 -4.18 1.63
CA ALA A 60 -1.77 -3.09 0.92
C ALA A 60 -0.28 -3.08 1.23
N TYR A 61 0.55 -2.87 0.21
CA TYR A 61 1.98 -2.68 0.33
C TYR A 61 2.32 -1.33 -0.28
N CYS A 62 2.86 -0.42 0.55
CA CYS A 62 3.28 0.90 0.12
C CYS A 62 4.71 1.17 0.56
N THR A 63 5.55 1.75 -0.30
CA THR A 63 6.92 2.09 0.10
C THR A 63 6.91 3.18 1.16
N HIS A 64 6.21 4.29 0.92
CA HIS A 64 6.27 5.48 1.78
C HIS A 64 4.97 5.71 2.56
N ALA A 65 5.08 5.73 3.89
CA ALA A 65 3.98 5.97 4.81
C ALA A 65 3.86 7.44 5.19
N VAL A 66 3.29 8.27 4.31
CA VAL A 66 3.03 9.70 4.62
C VAL A 66 1.91 9.83 5.64
N LEU A 67 0.84 9.04 5.51
CA LEU A 67 -0.24 8.88 6.50
C LEU A 67 -0.78 10.20 7.08
N SER A 68 -1.07 11.19 6.22
CA SER A 68 -1.48 12.52 6.64
C SER A 68 -2.98 12.63 6.98
N GLY A 69 -3.31 13.64 7.78
CA GLY A 69 -4.69 13.99 8.13
C GLY A 69 -5.46 12.83 8.75
N ALA A 70 -6.60 12.47 8.17
CA ALA A 70 -7.46 11.40 8.65
C ALA A 70 -7.04 9.99 8.20
N ALA A 71 -5.77 9.76 7.84
CA ALA A 71 -5.32 8.46 7.33
C ALA A 71 -5.53 7.33 8.35
N ILE A 72 -5.13 7.54 9.61
CA ILE A 72 -5.19 6.50 10.65
C ILE A 72 -6.63 6.14 11.00
N SER A 73 -7.52 7.13 11.16
CA SER A 73 -8.93 6.86 11.40
C SER A 73 -9.58 6.11 10.23
N ARG A 74 -9.30 6.51 8.98
CA ARG A 74 -9.77 5.77 7.79
C ARG A 74 -9.28 4.34 7.75
N LEU A 75 -8.01 4.09 8.09
CA LEU A 75 -7.47 2.74 8.12
C LEU A 75 -8.18 1.88 9.17
N ASN A 76 -8.36 2.40 10.39
CA ASN A 76 -9.08 1.70 11.44
C ASN A 76 -10.51 1.34 11.02
N ASP A 77 -11.22 2.28 10.40
CA ASP A 77 -12.62 2.10 9.97
C ASP A 77 -12.78 1.33 8.65
N SER A 78 -11.68 1.08 7.92
CA SER A 78 -11.73 0.42 6.61
C SER A 78 -11.85 -1.10 6.67
N GLU A 79 -12.17 -1.71 5.53
CA GLU A 79 -12.16 -3.17 5.36
C GLU A 79 -10.78 -3.72 4.94
N LEU A 80 -9.73 -2.89 4.97
CA LEU A 80 -8.36 -3.33 4.73
C LEU A 80 -7.90 -4.23 5.89
N ASP A 81 -7.34 -5.41 5.55
CA ASP A 81 -6.86 -6.36 6.56
C ASP A 81 -5.48 -5.96 7.11
N GLU A 82 -4.58 -5.48 6.25
CA GLU A 82 -3.21 -5.10 6.64
C GLU A 82 -2.63 -4.07 5.67
N LEU A 83 -1.93 -3.08 6.22
CA LEU A 83 -1.10 -2.11 5.50
C LEU A 83 0.37 -2.34 5.88
N VAL A 84 1.16 -2.80 4.92
CA VAL A 84 2.60 -2.99 5.07
C VAL A 84 3.32 -1.80 4.46
N VAL A 85 4.18 -1.18 5.25
CA VAL A 85 4.94 0.01 4.84
C VAL A 85 6.41 -0.10 5.19
N THR A 86 7.28 0.65 4.52
CA THR A 86 8.68 0.71 4.94
C THR A 86 8.91 1.76 6.02
N ASN A 87 10.12 1.77 6.60
CA ASN A 87 10.59 2.80 7.52
C ASN A 87 11.30 3.98 6.84
N THR A 88 11.02 4.25 5.56
CA THR A 88 11.49 5.49 4.91
C THR A 88 10.92 6.75 5.57
N ILE A 89 9.75 6.65 6.20
CA ILE A 89 9.15 7.71 7.01
C ILE A 89 8.86 7.14 8.41
N PRO A 90 9.34 7.76 9.49
CA PRO A 90 9.03 7.33 10.85
C PRO A 90 7.53 7.43 11.15
N LEU A 91 6.95 6.38 11.72
CA LEU A 91 5.55 6.40 12.16
C LEU A 91 5.40 7.25 13.43
N GLY A 92 4.38 8.12 13.44
CA GLY A 92 3.88 8.77 14.65
C GLY A 92 3.19 7.78 15.60
N GLU A 93 2.86 8.24 16.80
CA GLU A 93 2.28 7.38 17.86
C GLU A 93 0.97 6.70 17.43
N ASP A 94 0.04 7.47 16.85
CA ASP A 94 -1.25 6.94 16.37
C ASP A 94 -1.07 5.83 15.32
N ALA A 95 -0.10 6.00 14.42
CA ALA A 95 0.19 5.02 13.37
C ALA A 95 0.84 3.75 13.94
N ARG A 96 1.69 3.88 14.97
CA ARG A 96 2.27 2.72 15.68
C ARG A 96 1.23 1.96 16.50
N ALA A 97 0.19 2.65 16.99
CA ALA A 97 -0.91 2.05 17.73
C ALA A 97 -1.95 1.36 16.81
N CYS A 98 -1.95 1.66 15.51
CA CYS A 98 -2.84 1.05 14.53
C CYS A 98 -2.44 -0.41 14.28
N THR A 99 -3.28 -1.36 14.71
CA THR A 99 -3.02 -2.81 14.59
C THR A 99 -2.97 -3.33 13.15
N LYS A 100 -3.49 -2.56 12.19
CA LYS A 100 -3.45 -2.87 10.76
C LYS A 100 -2.12 -2.50 10.11
N ILE A 101 -1.29 -1.65 10.74
CA ILE A 101 -0.03 -1.18 10.15
C ILE A 101 1.12 -2.07 10.59
N ARG A 102 1.85 -2.63 9.62
CA ARG A 102 3.13 -3.31 9.86
C ARG A 102 4.24 -2.58 9.13
N GLN A 103 5.23 -2.09 9.88
CA GLN A 103 6.40 -1.43 9.32
C GLN A 103 7.56 -2.40 9.13
N ILE A 104 8.17 -2.40 7.95
CA ILE A 104 9.38 -3.16 7.61
C ILE A 104 10.58 -2.23 7.42
N SER A 105 11.78 -2.70 7.75
CA SER A 105 12.99 -1.90 7.61
C SER A 105 13.57 -2.01 6.20
N VAL A 106 13.96 -0.88 5.61
CA VAL A 106 14.81 -0.83 4.41
C VAL A 106 16.28 -0.52 4.74
N ALA A 107 16.64 -0.55 6.03
CA ALA A 107 17.99 -0.18 6.48
C ALA A 107 19.09 -1.05 5.87
N SER A 108 18.88 -2.37 5.75
CA SER A 108 19.86 -3.28 5.13
C SER A 108 20.06 -2.97 3.65
N LEU A 109 18.97 -2.77 2.90
CA LEU A 109 19.01 -2.39 1.49
C LEU A 109 19.80 -1.09 1.29
N LEU A 110 19.53 -0.07 2.11
CA LEU A 110 20.24 1.21 2.06
C LEU A 110 21.71 1.07 2.45
N ALA A 111 22.03 0.29 3.49
CA ALA A 111 23.39 0.04 3.93
C ALA A 111 24.22 -0.67 2.86
N ASP A 112 23.68 -1.73 2.25
CA ASP A 112 24.34 -2.46 1.17
C ASP A 112 24.53 -1.58 -0.06
N THR A 113 23.57 -0.71 -0.35
CA THR A 113 23.70 0.28 -1.44
C THR A 113 24.85 1.24 -1.16
N MET A 114 24.95 1.80 0.05
CA MET A 114 26.04 2.70 0.43
C MET A 114 27.40 2.01 0.37
N LEU A 115 27.49 0.75 0.85
CA LEU A 115 28.72 -0.04 0.82
C LEU A 115 29.20 -0.27 -0.62
N ARG A 116 28.30 -0.68 -1.51
CA ARG A 116 28.61 -0.90 -2.93
C ARG A 116 29.08 0.38 -3.62
N ILE A 117 28.43 1.52 -3.36
CA ILE A 117 28.87 2.81 -3.88
C ILE A 117 30.29 3.13 -3.39
N SER A 118 30.57 2.92 -2.10
CA SER A 118 31.89 3.16 -1.51
C SER A 118 32.97 2.25 -2.10
N ASN A 119 32.61 1.02 -2.49
CA ASN A 119 33.53 0.04 -3.07
C ASN A 119 33.59 0.07 -4.60
N GLU A 120 32.89 1.00 -5.26
CA GLU A 120 32.73 1.05 -6.73
C GLU A 120 32.14 -0.25 -7.33
N GLU A 121 31.33 -0.96 -6.53
CA GLU A 121 30.64 -2.18 -6.93
C GLU A 121 29.30 -1.88 -7.63
N SER A 122 28.81 -2.83 -8.42
CA SER A 122 27.52 -2.68 -9.12
C SER A 122 26.33 -2.72 -8.15
N VAL A 123 25.63 -1.59 -8.05
CA VAL A 123 24.35 -1.46 -7.32
C VAL A 123 23.22 -2.25 -7.99
N SER A 124 23.25 -2.40 -9.32
CA SER A 124 22.20 -3.08 -10.08
C SER A 124 21.99 -4.55 -9.67
N THR A 125 23.01 -5.18 -9.08
CA THR A 125 22.92 -6.54 -8.56
C THR A 125 21.93 -6.70 -7.40
N LEU A 126 21.58 -5.62 -6.70
CA LEU A 126 20.57 -5.63 -5.63
C LEU A 126 19.13 -5.83 -6.14
N PHE A 127 18.90 -5.70 -7.46
CA PHE A 127 17.56 -5.75 -8.07
C PHE A 127 17.36 -6.95 -9.01
N MET A 128 18.35 -7.85 -9.12
CA MET A 128 18.31 -9.00 -10.03
C MET A 128 17.85 -10.30 -9.36
N GLU A 129 17.37 -10.24 -8.12
CA GLU A 129 16.79 -11.39 -7.37
C GLU A 129 15.27 -11.24 -7.19
#